data_AF-A0A815WXT0-F1
#
_entry.id   AF-A0A815WXT0-F1
#
_cell.length_a   1.000
_cell.length_b   1.000
_cell.length_c   1.000
_cell.angle_alpha   90.00
_cell.angle_beta   90.00
_cell.angle_gamma   90.00
#
_symmetry.space_group_name_H-M   'P 1'
#
loop_
_entity.id
_entity.type
_entity.pdbx_description
1 polymer ?
#
loop_
_entity_poly.entity_id
_entity_poly.type
_entity_poly.pdbx_seq_one_letter_code
_entity_poly.pdbx_strand_id
1 'polypeptide(L)'
;EEITLTSSLCYIPALVPYHSHDKRPEYLIYAGIVFTVLTRFYLYEWGNNDWAQKAPEHLVNLAYNGKLQELTQQIVIMDQILSDDVNHGIPSDAIDAVLKTVNGIKIKNIKHLAELIDEISNKEDNGFIRFETESEEFIVVQCNQAKQSEERILKQNSIAHARSEHLR
;
A
#
# COMPACT_ATOMS: atom_id res chain seq x y z
N GLU A 1 -34.53 -24.16 26.40
CA GLU A 1 -33.28 -24.90 26.20
C GLU A 1 -32.12 -23.99 26.58
N GLU A 2 -31.13 -24.51 27.28
CA GLU A 2 -29.93 -23.77 27.70
C GLU A 2 -28.80 -24.10 26.73
N ILE A 3 -28.22 -23.07 26.10
CA ILE A 3 -27.14 -23.22 25.13
C ILE A 3 -25.83 -22.84 25.81
N THR A 4 -24.87 -23.76 25.83
CA THR A 4 -23.50 -23.49 26.29
C THR A 4 -22.60 -23.31 25.08
N LEU A 5 -21.93 -22.16 24.99
CA LEU A 5 -20.93 -21.84 23.97
C LEU A 5 -19.55 -21.82 24.60
N THR A 6 -18.58 -22.44 23.94
CA THR A 6 -17.17 -22.40 24.35
C THR A 6 -16.37 -21.73 23.23
N SER A 7 -15.57 -20.72 23.57
CA SER A 7 -14.72 -20.01 22.62
C SER A 7 -13.35 -19.78 23.24
N SER A 8 -12.30 -19.87 22.43
CA SER A 8 -10.93 -19.54 22.82
C SER A 8 -10.70 -18.04 22.69
N LEU A 9 -10.15 -17.43 23.72
CA LEU A 9 -9.71 -16.04 23.65
C LEU A 9 -8.44 -15.97 22.78
N CYS A 10 -8.49 -15.13 21.74
CA CYS A 10 -7.32 -14.80 20.93
C CYS A 10 -7.16 -13.28 20.85
N TYR A 11 -5.91 -12.83 20.68
CA TYR A 11 -5.62 -11.43 20.42
C TYR A 11 -5.99 -11.10 18.97
N ILE A 12 -6.87 -10.12 18.79
CA ILE A 12 -7.23 -9.60 17.46
C ILE A 12 -6.43 -8.31 17.25
N PRO A 13 -5.49 -8.27 16.29
CA PRO A 13 -4.74 -7.05 16.01
C PRO A 13 -5.65 -5.96 15.43
N ALA A 14 -5.27 -4.70 15.63
CA ALA A 14 -5.92 -3.58 14.94
C ALA A 14 -5.62 -3.64 13.43
N LEU A 15 -6.58 -3.20 12.60
CA LEU A 15 -6.39 -3.10 11.15
C LEU A 15 -5.21 -2.17 10.79
N VAL A 16 -5.08 -1.06 11.53
CA VAL A 16 -3.92 -0.16 11.45
C VAL A 16 -3.08 -0.36 12.71
N PRO A 17 -1.94 -1.08 12.61
CA PRO A 17 -1.14 -1.43 13.77
C PRO A 17 -0.45 -0.20 14.38
N TYR A 18 -0.24 -0.24 15.71
CA TYR A 18 0.42 0.84 16.46
C TYR A 18 1.91 0.96 16.16
N HIS A 19 2.58 -0.18 15.99
CA HIS A 19 4.02 -0.21 15.75
C HIS A 19 4.42 -1.44 14.95
N SER A 20 5.39 -1.26 14.07
CA SER A 20 6.15 -2.33 13.44
C SER A 20 7.31 -2.69 14.37
N HIS A 21 7.04 -3.49 15.43
CA HIS A 21 8.03 -4.05 16.39
C HIS A 21 9.44 -4.25 15.79
N ASP A 22 10.36 -3.28 15.92
CA ASP A 22 11.72 -3.26 15.32
C ASP A 22 11.81 -3.68 13.84
N LYS A 23 10.68 -3.72 13.14
CA LYS A 23 10.57 -4.15 11.75
C LYS A 23 10.68 -2.92 10.88
N ARG A 24 11.58 -3.00 9.90
CA ARG A 24 11.66 -2.01 8.83
C ARG A 24 10.31 -1.96 8.10
N PRO A 25 9.83 -0.77 7.71
CA PRO A 25 8.60 -0.63 6.94
C PRO A 25 8.63 -1.50 5.69
N GLU A 26 7.50 -2.13 5.38
CA GLU A 26 7.32 -2.85 4.13
C GLU A 26 6.98 -1.84 3.03
N TYR A 27 7.67 -1.93 1.89
CA TYR A 27 7.41 -1.05 0.76
C TYR A 27 7.64 -1.77 -0.57
N LEU A 28 6.93 -1.29 -1.58
CA LEU A 28 7.03 -1.72 -2.97
C LEU A 28 7.02 -0.49 -3.86
N ILE A 29 7.98 -0.38 -4.76
CA ILE A 29 8.07 0.67 -5.77
C ILE A 29 7.76 0.05 -7.12
N TYR A 30 6.79 0.61 -7.84
CA TYR A 30 6.47 0.20 -9.20
C TYR A 30 6.15 1.43 -10.06
N ALA A 31 6.87 1.59 -11.17
CA ALA A 31 6.81 2.79 -12.01
C ALA A 31 6.98 4.11 -11.22
N GLY A 32 7.78 4.08 -10.16
CA GLY A 32 8.00 5.23 -9.26
C GLY A 32 6.90 5.47 -8.22
N ILE A 33 5.78 4.75 -8.27
CA ILE A 33 4.76 4.81 -7.20
C ILE A 33 5.28 3.99 -6.01
N VAL A 34 5.37 4.63 -4.84
CA VAL A 34 5.79 4.01 -3.59
C VAL A 34 4.55 3.56 -2.82
N PHE A 35 4.38 2.26 -2.71
CA PHE A 35 3.34 1.64 -1.90
C PHE A 35 3.91 1.23 -0.55
N THR A 36 3.19 1.53 0.53
CA THR A 36 3.51 1.04 1.87
C THR A 36 2.26 0.61 2.64
N VAL A 37 2.46 0.04 3.82
CA VAL A 37 1.38 -0.36 4.72
C VAL A 37 1.06 0.79 5.66
N LEU A 38 -0.22 1.17 5.73
CA LEU A 38 -0.69 2.17 6.70
C LEU A 38 -0.48 1.64 8.12
N THR A 39 0.28 2.39 8.91
CA THR A 39 0.50 2.15 10.34
C THR A 39 0.24 3.44 11.13
N ARG A 40 0.08 3.36 12.44
CA ARG A 40 0.02 4.58 13.25
C ARG A 40 1.36 5.31 13.29
N PHE A 41 2.48 4.59 13.10
CA PHE A 41 3.80 5.20 12.98
C PHE A 41 3.89 6.08 11.73
N TYR A 42 3.35 5.62 10.60
CA TYR A 42 3.20 6.45 9.40
C TYR A 42 2.41 7.73 9.70
N LEU A 43 1.27 7.61 10.39
CA LEU A 43 0.46 8.77 10.74
C LEU A 43 1.17 9.76 11.67
N TYR A 44 2.17 9.33 12.45
CA TYR A 44 2.92 10.23 13.33
C TYR A 44 3.80 11.23 12.59
N GLU A 45 4.01 11.06 11.28
CA GLU A 45 4.69 12.03 10.43
C GLU A 45 3.98 13.40 10.41
N TRP A 46 2.66 13.42 10.63
CA TRP A 46 1.88 14.65 10.77
C TRP A 46 1.98 15.31 12.15
N GLY A 47 2.66 14.68 13.11
CA GLY A 47 2.93 15.24 14.43
C GLY A 47 2.76 14.23 15.56
N ASN A 48 3.81 14.06 16.38
CA ASN A 48 3.87 13.02 17.41
C ASN A 48 2.67 13.00 18.40
N ASN A 49 2.07 14.16 18.71
CA ASN A 49 0.98 14.27 19.69
C ASN A 49 -0.35 14.75 19.10
N ASP A 50 -0.36 15.23 17.86
CA ASP A 50 -1.48 15.89 17.21
C ASP A 50 -1.73 15.40 15.78
N TRP A 51 -1.08 14.31 15.36
CA TRP A 51 -1.27 13.66 14.06
C TRP A 51 -2.76 13.45 13.73
N ALA A 52 -3.57 13.04 14.69
CA ALA A 52 -5.00 12.76 14.46
C ALA A 52 -5.79 13.99 14.00
N GLN A 53 -5.27 15.20 14.23
CA GLN A 53 -5.88 16.47 13.80
C GLN A 53 -5.30 16.99 12.47
N LYS A 54 -4.17 16.44 12.01
CA LYS A 54 -3.38 16.96 10.88
C LYS A 54 -3.26 15.98 9.71
N ALA A 55 -3.26 14.68 10.00
CA ALA A 55 -3.21 13.63 8.99
C ALA A 55 -4.53 13.57 8.22
N PRO A 56 -4.52 13.01 6.99
CA PRO A 56 -5.72 12.86 6.18
C PRO A 56 -6.86 12.15 6.94
N GLU A 57 -8.05 12.74 6.91
CA GLU A 57 -9.20 12.29 7.72
C GLU A 57 -9.57 10.83 7.45
N HIS A 58 -9.49 10.39 6.18
CA HIS A 58 -9.81 9.02 5.79
C HIS A 58 -8.83 8.01 6.42
N LEU A 59 -7.53 8.32 6.48
CA LEU A 59 -6.54 7.47 7.12
C LEU A 59 -6.71 7.44 8.64
N VAL A 60 -7.01 8.60 9.24
CA VAL A 60 -7.33 8.70 10.68
C VAL A 60 -8.55 7.86 11.01
N ASN A 61 -9.61 7.94 10.19
CA ASN A 61 -10.81 7.13 10.35
C ASN A 61 -10.51 5.62 10.25
N LEU A 62 -9.65 5.19 9.31
CA LEU A 62 -9.20 3.80 9.24
C LEU A 62 -8.42 3.39 10.50
N ALA A 63 -7.60 4.27 11.06
CA ALA A 63 -6.83 3.98 12.26
C ALA A 63 -7.70 3.78 13.51
N TYR A 64 -8.76 4.57 13.67
CA TYR A 64 -9.64 4.51 14.84
C TYR A 64 -10.82 3.53 14.68
N ASN A 65 -11.42 3.50 13.49
CA ASN A 65 -12.70 2.80 13.25
C ASN A 65 -12.55 1.59 12.34
N GLY A 66 -11.39 1.41 11.70
CA GLY A 66 -11.11 0.27 10.83
C GLY A 66 -11.15 -1.06 11.58
N LYS A 67 -11.84 -2.04 10.98
CA LYS A 67 -11.96 -3.39 11.53
C LYS A 67 -11.34 -4.40 10.58
N LEU A 68 -10.56 -5.29 11.16
CA LEU A 68 -9.96 -6.41 10.46
C LEU A 68 -11.06 -7.38 9.99
N GLN A 69 -11.04 -7.72 8.70
CA GLN A 69 -11.91 -8.74 8.11
C GLN A 69 -11.20 -10.10 8.02
N GLU A 70 -9.88 -10.07 7.82
CA GLU A 70 -9.01 -11.25 7.72
C GLU A 70 -7.73 -11.02 8.53
N LEU A 71 -7.19 -12.05 9.19
CA LEU A 71 -6.02 -11.91 10.09
C LEU A 71 -4.78 -11.30 9.43
N THR A 72 -4.62 -11.46 8.12
CA THR A 72 -3.48 -10.97 7.33
C THR A 72 -3.79 -9.69 6.57
N GLN A 73 -4.95 -9.06 6.82
CA GLN A 73 -5.36 -7.85 6.13
C GLN A 73 -4.44 -6.68 6.51
N GLN A 74 -4.00 -5.94 5.50
CA GLN A 74 -3.30 -4.68 5.65
C GLN A 74 -3.94 -3.63 4.73
N ILE A 75 -3.91 -2.37 5.16
CA ILE A 75 -4.27 -1.24 4.31
C ILE A 75 -3.01 -0.81 3.57
N VAL A 76 -3.03 -0.87 2.23
CA VAL A 76 -1.94 -0.42 1.38
C VAL A 76 -2.25 0.99 0.88
N ILE A 77 -1.30 1.90 1.00
CA ILE A 77 -1.42 3.30 0.60
C ILE A 77 -0.35 3.66 -0.43
N MET A 78 -0.63 4.70 -1.21
CA MET A 78 0.35 5.34 -2.08
C MET A 78 1.04 6.48 -1.31
N ASP A 79 2.22 6.18 -0.75
CA ASP A 79 2.98 7.09 0.12
C ASP A 79 3.64 8.23 -0.69
N GLN A 80 4.22 7.91 -1.84
CA GLN A 80 4.93 8.89 -2.65
C GLN A 80 4.94 8.51 -4.13
N ILE A 81 5.17 9.50 -4.99
CA ILE A 81 5.46 9.31 -6.41
C ILE A 81 6.87 9.85 -6.70
N LEU A 82 7.80 8.94 -7.01
CA LEU A 82 9.16 9.26 -7.48
C LEU A 82 9.09 9.70 -8.94
N SER A 83 9.20 11.01 -9.17
CA SER A 83 8.90 11.63 -10.47
C SER A 83 9.69 11.01 -11.61
N ASP A 84 8.97 10.65 -12.67
CA ASP A 84 9.52 10.12 -13.91
C ASP A 84 8.55 10.28 -15.08
N ASP A 85 9.06 10.19 -16.32
CA ASP A 85 8.22 10.20 -17.52
C ASP A 85 7.14 9.09 -17.50
N VAL A 86 7.42 7.92 -16.92
CA VAL A 86 6.44 6.81 -16.83
C VAL A 86 5.23 7.11 -15.95
N ASN A 87 5.39 7.97 -14.95
CA ASN A 87 4.33 8.35 -14.01
C ASN A 87 3.85 9.79 -14.21
N HIS A 88 4.18 10.37 -15.36
CA HIS A 88 3.71 11.69 -15.71
C HIS A 88 2.17 11.73 -15.77
N GLY A 89 1.59 12.71 -15.10
CA GLY A 89 0.14 12.91 -15.06
C GLY A 89 -0.58 12.18 -13.92
N ILE A 90 0.11 11.38 -13.09
CA ILE A 90 -0.45 10.96 -11.80
C ILE A 90 -0.58 12.22 -10.93
N PRO A 91 -1.79 12.55 -10.44
CA PRO A 91 -2.02 13.78 -9.72
C PRO A 91 -1.44 13.69 -8.31
N SER A 92 -1.02 14.83 -7.76
CA SER A 92 -0.33 14.86 -6.45
C SER A 92 -1.24 14.49 -5.27
N ASP A 93 -2.56 14.62 -5.43
CA ASP A 93 -3.57 14.20 -4.46
C ASP A 93 -3.79 12.68 -4.43
N ALA A 94 -3.15 11.92 -5.33
CA ALA A 94 -3.05 10.47 -5.20
C ALA A 94 -2.13 10.04 -4.04
N ILE A 95 -1.27 10.94 -3.53
CA ILE A 95 -0.49 10.69 -2.32
C ILE A 95 -1.45 10.50 -1.13
N ASP A 96 -1.13 9.56 -0.25
CA ASP A 96 -1.94 9.11 0.89
C ASP A 96 -3.24 8.36 0.54
N ALA A 97 -3.52 8.13 -0.75
CA ALA A 97 -4.71 7.40 -1.15
C ALA A 97 -4.57 5.90 -0.85
N VAL A 98 -5.64 5.30 -0.30
CA VAL A 98 -5.72 3.85 -0.08
C VAL A 98 -5.96 3.13 -1.39
N LEU A 99 -5.14 2.13 -1.66
CA LEU A 99 -5.26 1.29 -2.84
C LEU A 99 -6.27 0.15 -2.58
N LYS A 100 -7.35 0.10 -3.36
CA LYS A 100 -8.41 -0.90 -3.23
C LYS A 100 -8.20 -2.11 -4.13
N THR A 101 -7.95 -1.88 -5.41
CA THR A 101 -7.84 -2.97 -6.39
C THR A 101 -6.68 -2.78 -7.36
N VAL A 102 -6.19 -3.89 -7.90
CA VAL A 102 -5.32 -3.93 -9.08
C VAL A 102 -6.02 -4.75 -10.15
N ASN A 103 -6.27 -4.17 -11.32
CA ASN A 103 -7.03 -4.80 -12.41
C ASN A 103 -8.37 -5.41 -11.94
N GLY A 104 -9.05 -4.76 -11.00
CA GLY A 104 -10.32 -5.21 -10.42
C GLY A 104 -10.20 -6.26 -9.31
N ILE A 105 -8.99 -6.73 -9.00
CA ILE A 105 -8.73 -7.69 -7.91
C ILE A 105 -8.49 -6.93 -6.61
N LYS A 106 -9.31 -7.21 -5.59
CA LYS A 106 -9.17 -6.59 -4.25
C LYS A 106 -7.84 -6.95 -3.61
N ILE A 107 -7.13 -5.92 -3.14
CA ILE A 107 -5.87 -6.08 -2.42
C ILE A 107 -6.16 -6.48 -0.97
N LYS A 108 -5.35 -7.41 -0.47
CA LYS A 108 -5.49 -7.96 0.89
C LYS A 108 -4.40 -7.42 1.81
N ASN A 109 -3.18 -7.32 1.28
CA ASN A 109 -1.99 -6.81 1.95
C ASN A 109 -0.92 -6.48 0.92
N ILE A 110 0.21 -5.91 1.37
CA ILE A 110 1.28 -5.47 0.45
C ILE A 110 1.96 -6.62 -0.27
N LYS A 111 2.05 -7.80 0.37
CA LYS A 111 2.57 -9.01 -0.28
C LYS A 111 1.68 -9.45 -1.44
N HIS A 112 0.37 -9.48 -1.23
CA HIS A 112 -0.60 -9.78 -2.28
C HIS A 112 -0.51 -8.77 -3.43
N LEU A 113 -0.30 -7.47 -3.13
CA LEU A 113 -0.06 -6.47 -4.17
C LEU A 113 1.20 -6.79 -5.00
N ALA A 114 2.31 -7.13 -4.35
CA ALA A 114 3.55 -7.49 -5.04
C ALA A 114 3.36 -8.71 -5.96
N GLU A 115 2.70 -9.75 -5.46
CA GLU A 115 2.36 -10.96 -6.22
C GLU A 115 1.50 -10.65 -7.45
N LEU A 116 0.47 -9.79 -7.31
CA LEU A 116 -0.38 -9.37 -8.43
C LEU A 116 0.41 -8.59 -9.48
N ILE A 117 1.26 -7.65 -9.05
CA ILE A 117 2.12 -6.88 -9.97
C ILE A 117 3.07 -7.82 -10.72
N ASP A 118 3.70 -8.77 -10.04
CA ASP A 118 4.59 -9.75 -10.68
C ASP A 118 3.86 -10.62 -11.68
N GLU A 119 2.68 -11.13 -11.32
CA GLU A 119 1.88 -11.97 -12.20
C GLU A 119 1.46 -11.22 -13.47
N ILE A 120 1.05 -9.95 -13.33
CA ILE A 120 0.62 -9.13 -14.47
C ILE A 120 1.83 -8.72 -15.31
N SER A 121 2.90 -8.24 -14.69
CA SER A 121 4.07 -7.67 -15.38
C SER A 121 4.91 -8.72 -16.11
N ASN A 122 4.87 -9.98 -15.70
CA ASN A 122 5.64 -11.06 -16.34
C ASN A 122 4.90 -11.75 -17.50
N LYS A 123 3.65 -11.38 -17.79
CA LYS A 123 2.93 -11.89 -18.96
C LYS A 123 3.52 -11.32 -20.25
N GLU A 124 3.60 -12.13 -21.31
CA GLU A 124 4.16 -11.68 -22.61
C GLU A 124 3.33 -10.54 -23.24
N ASP A 125 2.03 -10.46 -22.93
CA ASP A 125 1.10 -9.39 -23.32
C ASP A 125 0.63 -8.60 -22.08
N ASN A 126 1.58 -8.16 -21.26
CA ASN A 126 1.33 -7.50 -19.96
C ASN A 126 0.67 -6.12 -20.05
N GLY A 127 0.46 -5.54 -21.24
CA GLY A 127 -0.35 -4.33 -21.48
C GLY A 127 -0.20 -3.24 -20.42
N PHE A 128 -1.22 -3.12 -19.55
CA PHE A 128 -1.31 -2.12 -18.50
C PHE A 128 -1.71 -2.72 -17.14
N ILE A 129 -1.23 -2.08 -16.07
CA ILE A 129 -1.76 -2.25 -14.71
C ILE A 129 -2.64 -1.06 -14.36
N ARG A 130 -3.86 -1.32 -13.90
CA ARG A 130 -4.82 -0.35 -13.38
C ARG A 130 -4.91 -0.48 -11.87
N PHE A 131 -4.40 0.53 -11.18
CA PHE A 131 -4.56 0.75 -9.75
C PHE A 131 -5.83 1.55 -9.50
N GLU A 132 -6.65 1.11 -8.55
CA GLU A 132 -7.89 1.80 -8.16
C GLU A 132 -7.81 2.23 -6.70
N THR A 133 -8.05 3.51 -6.45
CA THR A 133 -8.00 4.11 -5.11
C THR A 133 -9.36 4.03 -4.40
N GLU A 134 -9.39 4.43 -3.13
CA GLU A 134 -10.64 4.55 -2.39
C GLU A 134 -11.61 5.61 -2.91
N SER A 135 -11.08 6.63 -3.58
CA SER A 135 -11.83 7.70 -4.24
C SER A 135 -12.37 7.31 -5.62
N GLU A 136 -12.28 6.03 -6.00
CA GLU A 136 -12.67 5.51 -7.32
C GLU A 136 -11.85 6.08 -8.48
N GLU A 137 -10.66 6.63 -8.19
CA GLU A 137 -9.72 7.12 -9.18
C GLU A 137 -8.87 5.97 -9.72
N PHE A 138 -8.48 6.08 -11.00
CA PHE A 138 -7.68 5.07 -11.67
C PHE A 138 -6.33 5.62 -12.07
N ILE A 139 -5.29 4.90 -11.68
CA ILE A 139 -3.92 5.13 -12.14
C ILE A 139 -3.58 3.95 -13.05
N VAL A 140 -3.22 4.26 -14.30
CA VAL A 140 -2.92 3.25 -15.31
C VAL A 140 -1.46 3.38 -15.72
N VAL A 141 -0.73 2.27 -15.62
CA VAL A 141 0.71 2.21 -15.88
C VAL A 141 0.98 1.16 -16.95
N GLN A 142 1.76 1.50 -17.98
CA GLN A 142 2.17 0.54 -18.99
C GLN A 142 3.32 -0.33 -18.46
N CYS A 143 3.14 -1.66 -18.47
CA CYS A 143 4.09 -2.59 -17.85
C CYS A 143 5.51 -2.52 -18.44
N ASN A 144 5.60 -2.40 -19.76
CA ASN A 144 6.88 -2.30 -20.45
C ASN A 144 7.64 -1.01 -20.10
N GLN A 145 6.94 0.12 -19.95
CA GLN A 145 7.57 1.37 -19.54
C GLN A 145 7.96 1.36 -18.07
N ALA A 146 7.14 0.75 -17.20
CA ALA A 146 7.47 0.56 -15.78
C ALA A 146 8.78 -0.22 -15.61
N LYS A 147 8.93 -1.32 -16.35
CA LYS A 147 10.14 -2.15 -16.31
C LYS A 147 11.38 -1.41 -16.83
N GLN A 148 11.25 -0.62 -17.90
CA GLN A 148 12.36 0.13 -18.48
C GLN A 148 12.82 1.32 -17.62
N SER A 149 11.92 1.88 -16.80
CA SER A 149 12.20 3.04 -15.96
C SER A 149 12.74 2.68 -14.58
N GLU A 150 12.50 1.46 -14.08
CA GLU A 150 12.82 1.03 -12.71
C GLU A 150 14.26 1.37 -12.29
N GLU A 151 15.27 0.89 -13.02
CA GLU A 151 16.69 1.11 -12.65
C GLU A 151 17.02 2.61 -12.55
N ARG A 152 16.52 3.40 -13.50
CA ARG A 152 16.80 4.84 -13.55
C ARG A 152 16.09 5.57 -12.39
N ILE A 153 14.84 5.24 -12.09
CA ILE A 153 14.08 5.81 -10.96
C ILE A 153 14.82 5.52 -9.65
N LEU A 154 15.21 4.27 -9.41
CA LEU A 154 15.90 3.87 -8.18
C LEU A 154 17.24 4.61 -8.04
N LYS A 155 18.02 4.68 -9.12
CA LYS A 155 19.33 5.36 -9.13
C LYS A 155 19.21 6.86 -8.88
N GLN A 156 18.25 7.54 -9.51
CA GLN A 156 18.02 8.98 -9.33
C GLN A 156 17.66 9.33 -7.89
N ASN A 157 16.95 8.42 -7.20
CA ASN A 157 16.50 8.62 -5.82
C ASN A 157 17.39 7.96 -4.76
N SER A 158 18.56 7.42 -5.16
CA SER A 158 19.50 6.72 -4.27
C SER A 158 18.87 5.55 -3.49
N ILE A 159 17.94 4.84 -4.13
CA ILE A 159 17.25 3.68 -3.56
C ILE A 159 17.95 2.40 -4.04
N ALA A 160 18.31 1.52 -3.11
CA ALA A 160 19.06 0.30 -3.44
C ALA A 160 18.18 -0.79 -4.09
N HIS A 161 16.92 -0.91 -3.66
CA HIS A 161 16.00 -1.95 -4.12
C HIS A 161 14.59 -1.39 -4.25
N ALA A 162 13.83 -1.83 -5.26
CA ALA A 162 12.42 -1.46 -5.42
C ALA A 162 11.51 -2.04 -4.33
N ARG A 163 12.00 -2.98 -3.51
CA ARG A 163 11.20 -3.71 -2.53
C ARG A 163 11.94 -3.83 -1.20
N SER A 164 11.16 -3.80 -0.13
CA SER A 164 11.66 -4.20 1.19
C SER A 164 12.12 -5.66 1.20
N GLU A 165 12.96 -6.02 2.17
CA GLU A 165 13.62 -7.32 2.22
C GLU A 165 12.69 -8.53 2.14
N HIS A 166 11.50 -8.44 2.75
CA HIS A 166 10.52 -9.53 2.80
C HIS A 166 9.67 -9.67 1.53
N LEU A 167 9.79 -8.74 0.59
CA LEU A 167 9.03 -8.72 -0.68
C LEU A 167 9.90 -9.00 -1.92
N ARG A 168 11.20 -9.25 -1.72
CA ARG A 168 12.16 -9.61 -2.78
C ARG A 168 12.16 -11.10 -3.10
#